data_AF-A0A3D9KVH4-F1
#
_entry.id   AF-A0A3D9KVH4-F1
#
_cell.length_a   1.000
_cell.length_b   1.000
_cell.length_c   1.000
_cell.angle_alpha   90.00
_cell.angle_beta   90.00
_cell.angle_gamma   90.00
#
_symmetry.space_group_name_H-M   'P 1'
#
loop_
_entity.id
_entity.type
_entity.pdbx_description
1 polymer ?
#
loop_
_entity_poly.entity_id
_entity_poly.type
_entity_poly.pdbx_seq_one_letter_code
_entity_poly.pdbx_strand_id
1 'polypeptide(L)' 'MPPLPDFRAIRKQKGLTLVKVEEATGLNNGYLSQLESGKIKSPAYETVRKLHHFYNEA' A
#
# COMPACT_ATOMS: atom_id res chain seq x y z
N MET A 1 10.71 7.30 13.72
CA MET A 1 10.30 6.46 12.58
C MET A 1 10.51 7.27 11.31
N PRO A 2 11.05 6.68 10.23
CA PRO A 2 10.99 7.32 8.92
C PRO A 2 9.52 7.56 8.52
N PRO A 3 9.23 8.59 7.70
CA PRO A 3 7.89 8.75 7.13
C PRO A 3 7.52 7.50 6.33
N LEU A 4 6.25 7.09 6.39
CA LEU A 4 5.77 5.98 5.57
C LEU A 4 6.01 6.30 4.10
N PRO A 5 6.47 5.32 3.29
CA PRO A 5 6.65 5.52 1.86
C PRO A 5 5.30 5.83 1.21
N ASP A 6 5.35 6.68 0.18
CA ASP A 6 4.16 7.14 -0.52
C ASP A 6 3.64 6.04 -1.46
N PHE A 7 2.88 5.09 -0.90
CA PHE A 7 2.34 3.93 -1.61
C PHE A 7 1.53 4.33 -2.84
N ARG A 8 0.89 5.51 -2.80
CA ARG A 8 0.14 6.07 -3.94
C ARG A 8 1.03 6.41 -5.11
N ALA A 9 2.18 7.03 -4.85
CA ALA A 9 3.15 7.35 -5.89
C ALA A 9 3.69 6.06 -6.51
N ILE A 10 4.08 5.09 -5.69
CA ILE A 10 4.62 3.80 -6.13
C ILE A 10 3.60 3.02 -6.97
N ARG A 11 2.35 2.93 -6.47
CA ARG A 11 1.26 2.26 -7.18
C ARG A 11 0.99 2.91 -8.54
N LYS A 12 0.96 4.24 -8.60
CA LYS A 12 0.79 4.99 -9.86
C LYS A 12 1.98 4.79 -10.81
N GLN A 13 3.20 4.80 -10.30
CA GLN A 13 4.41 4.57 -11.08
C GLN A 13 4.41 3.19 -11.74
N LYS A 14 3.88 2.18 -11.06
CA LYS A 14 3.71 0.81 -11.59
C LYS A 14 2.42 0.61 -12.41
N GLY A 15 1.56 1.62 -12.55
CA GLY A 15 0.29 1.50 -13.26
C GLY A 15 -0.69 0.51 -12.61
N LEU A 16 -0.56 0.29 -11.30
CA LEU A 16 -1.38 -0.67 -10.56
C LEU A 16 -2.68 -0.04 -10.07
N THR A 17 -3.79 -0.77 -10.16
CA THR A 17 -5.07 -0.37 -9.58
C THR A 17 -5.15 -0.83 -8.13
N LEU A 18 -5.98 -0.16 -7.32
CA LEU A 18 -6.23 -0.60 -5.95
C LEU A 18 -6.74 -2.05 -5.89
N VAL A 19 -7.54 -2.46 -6.88
CA VAL A 19 -8.02 -3.84 -7.03
C VAL A 19 -6.86 -4.82 -7.21
N LYS A 20 -5.90 -4.54 -8.11
CA LYS A 20 -4.72 -5.41 -8.28
C LYS A 20 -3.90 -5.55 -7.01
N VAL A 21 -3.74 -4.45 -6.27
CA VAL A 21 -3.00 -4.45 -5.00
C VAL A 21 -3.78 -5.24 -3.95
N GLU A 22 -5.10 -5.09 -3.90
CA GLU A 22 -5.97 -5.89 -3.04
C GLU A 22 -5.85 -7.38 -3.33
N GLU A 23 -5.95 -7.79 -4.59
CA GLU A 23 -5.82 -9.19 -4.99
C GLU A 23 -4.43 -9.76 -4.66
N ALA A 24 -3.37 -8.98 -4.84
CA ALA A 24 -2.01 -9.43 -4.57
C ALA A 24 -1.65 -9.47 -3.08
N THR A 25 -2.16 -8.53 -2.28
CA THR A 25 -1.79 -8.38 -0.85
C THR A 25 -2.84 -8.91 0.12
N GLY A 26 -4.07 -9.15 -0.37
CA GLY A 26 -5.26 -9.45 0.42
C GLY A 26 -5.79 -8.25 1.20
N LEU A 27 -5.33 -7.03 0.90
CA LEU A 27 -5.72 -5.81 1.60
C LEU A 27 -6.90 -5.15 0.91
N ASN A 28 -8.02 -4.97 1.62
CA ASN A 28 -9.19 -4.32 1.05
C ASN A 28 -8.86 -2.91 0.50
N ASN A 29 -9.40 -2.58 -0.67
CA ASN A 29 -9.34 -1.31 -1.39
C ASN A 29 -9.64 -0.11 -0.49
N GLY A 30 -10.63 -0.23 0.41
CA GLY A 30 -10.95 0.80 1.40
C GLY A 30 -9.81 1.05 2.38
N TYR A 31 -9.12 0.00 2.82
CA TYR A 31 -7.93 0.10 3.67
C TYR A 31 -6.77 0.76 2.91
N LEU A 32 -6.53 0.33 1.67
CA LEU A 32 -5.50 0.93 0.80
C LEU A 32 -5.77 2.42 0.55
N SER A 33 -7.01 2.81 0.27
CA SER A 33 -7.40 4.20 0.08
C SER A 33 -7.20 5.06 1.33
N GLN A 34 -7.52 4.50 2.51
CA GLN A 34 -7.26 5.16 3.79
C GLN A 34 -5.75 5.28 4.08
N LEU A 35 -4.96 4.25 3.74
CA LEU A 35 -3.51 4.26 3.85
C LEU A 35 -2.89 5.33 2.95
N GLU A 36 -3.26 5.33 1.67
CA GLU A 36 -2.80 6.29 0.67
C GLU A 36 -3.22 7.74 0.98
N SER A 37 -4.37 7.92 1.63
CA SER A 37 -4.86 9.25 2.04
C SER A 37 -4.23 9.75 3.35
N GLY A 38 -3.37 8.95 4.00
CA GLY A 38 -2.80 9.30 5.31
C GLY A 38 -3.82 9.29 6.46
N LYS A 39 -5.00 8.69 6.26
CA LYS A 39 -5.99 8.49 7.33
C LYS A 39 -5.51 7.45 8.34
N ILE A 40 -4.71 6.49 7.88
CA ILE A 40 -4.11 5.47 8.75
C ILE A 40 -2.78 6.00 9.26
N LYS A 41 -2.77 6.41 10.53
CA LYS A 41 -1.54 6.87 11.21
C LYS A 41 -0.65 5.71 11.69
N SER A 42 -1.25 4.54 11.93
CA SER A 42 -0.55 3.34 12.40
C SER A 42 -1.07 2.11 11.66
N PRO A 43 -0.66 1.88 10.40
CA PRO A 43 -0.97 0.63 9.73
C PRO A 43 -0.29 -0.53 10.45
N ALA A 44 -0.88 -1.73 10.37
CA ALA A 44 -0.25 -2.91 10.92
C ALA A 44 1.09 -3.15 10.21
N TYR A 45 2.11 -3.55 10.97
CA TYR A 45 3.44 -3.83 10.42
C TYR A 45 3.37 -4.85 9.28
N GLU A 46 2.52 -5.86 9.40
CA GLU A 46 2.29 -6.87 8.36
C GLU A 46 1.77 -6.26 7.06
N THR A 47 0.85 -5.30 7.13
CA THR A 47 0.32 -4.59 5.95
C THR A 47 1.41 -3.81 5.24
N VAL A 48 2.17 -3.00 5.98
CA VAL A 48 3.28 -2.20 5.43
C VAL A 48 4.31 -3.13 4.80
N ARG A 49 4.66 -4.23 5.47
CA ARG A 49 5.62 -5.21 4.97
C ARG A 49 5.14 -5.88 3.69
N LYS A 50 3.87 -6.30 3.62
CA LYS A 50 3.27 -6.89 2.40
C LYS A 50 3.32 -5.93 1.22
N LEU A 51 2.89 -4.69 1.42
CA LEU A 51 2.90 -3.67 0.36
C LEU A 51 4.33 -3.34 -0.07
N HIS A 52 5.23 -3.14 0.89
CA HIS A 52 6.64 -2.88 0.60
C HIS A 52 7.26 -4.01 -0.21
N HIS A 53 7.05 -5.26 0.20
CA HIS A 53 7.55 -6.43 -0.51
C HIS A 53 6.95 -6.54 -1.92
N PHE A 54 5.63 -6.42 -2.03
CA PHE A 54 4.93 -6.44 -3.30
C PHE A 54 5.44 -5.37 -4.27
N TYR A 55 5.69 -4.14 -3.80
CA TYR A 55 6.20 -3.08 -4.66
C TYR A 55 7.70 -3.14 -4.93
N ASN A 56 8.51 -3.70 -4.04
CA ASN A 56 9.96 -3.79 -4.20
C ASN A 56 10.39 -5.03 -5.01
N GLU A 57 9.54 -6.07 -5.10
CA GLU A 57 9.81 -7.26 -5.91
C GLU A 57 9.02 -7.33 -7.23
N ALA A 58 7.94 -6.57 -7.39
CA ALA A 58 7.29 -6.38 -8.70
C ALA A 58 8.04 -5.36 -9.56
#